data_AF-A0A4Y8ZTH2-F1
#
_entry.id   AF-A0A4Y8ZTH2-F1
#
_cell.length_a   1.000
_cell.length_b   1.000
_cell.length_c   1.000
_cell.angle_alpha   90.00
_cell.angle_beta   90.00
_cell.angle_gamma   90.00
#
_symmetry.space_group_name_H-M   'P 1'
#
loop_
_entity.id
_entity.type
_entity.pdbx_description
1 polymer ?
#
loop_
_entity_poly.entity_id
_entity_poly.type
_entity_poly.pdbx_seq_one_letter_code
_entity_poly.pdbx_strand_id
1 'polypeptide(L)'
;MDMSNHPSHTRAIGTRGRRVESLLRRYPNVSADEATEIARFLKSGRSLEVGLVTANEELEAQLALFREDHGSDVALSTKDWLIILALLGIVAVTCLLLWDAGLS
;
A
#
# COMPACT_ATOMS: atom_id res chain seq x y z
N MET A 1 2.73 31.13 -20.38
CA MET A 1 3.68 31.01 -19.26
C MET A 1 2.97 30.41 -18.07
N ASP A 2 3.63 29.44 -17.48
CA ASP A 2 3.21 28.46 -16.49
C ASP A 2 2.74 29.06 -15.15
N MET A 3 1.58 28.63 -14.66
CA MET A 3 1.01 29.05 -13.37
C MET A 3 0.18 27.93 -12.71
N SER A 4 0.38 26.68 -13.10
CA SER A 4 -0.39 25.54 -12.59
C SER A 4 0.46 24.67 -11.67
N ASN A 5 0.31 24.96 -10.37
CA ASN A 5 0.46 24.02 -9.25
C ASN A 5 1.90 23.70 -8.77
N HIS A 6 2.12 23.73 -7.44
CA HIS A 6 3.20 23.12 -6.62
C HIS A 6 3.97 24.07 -5.66
N PRO A 7 3.31 24.59 -4.61
CA PRO A 7 3.94 24.54 -3.28
C PRO A 7 3.06 23.94 -2.17
N SER A 8 1.82 23.55 -2.47
CA SER A 8 0.87 22.97 -1.49
C SER A 8 1.19 21.52 -1.12
N HIS A 9 1.71 20.74 -2.07
CA HIS A 9 2.05 19.33 -1.87
C HIS A 9 3.20 19.15 -0.87
N THR A 10 4.24 19.99 -0.99
CA THR A 10 5.50 19.86 -0.23
C THR A 10 5.33 20.10 1.28
N ARG A 11 4.29 20.84 1.70
CA ARG A 11 4.00 21.11 3.13
C ARG A 11 3.08 20.07 3.77
N ALA A 12 2.21 19.43 3.00
CA ALA A 12 1.29 18.41 3.51
C ALA A 12 1.99 17.06 3.76
N ILE A 13 3.07 16.80 3.03
CA ILE A 13 3.89 15.61 3.19
C ILE A 13 4.90 15.85 4.33
N GLY A 14 4.80 15.09 5.41
CA GLY A 14 5.75 15.14 6.51
C GLY A 14 7.17 14.74 6.10
N THR A 15 8.15 14.88 7.01
CA THR A 15 9.56 14.53 6.77
C THR A 15 9.73 13.09 6.26
N ARG A 16 8.85 12.18 6.70
CA ARG A 16 8.85 10.77 6.30
C ARG A 16 8.39 10.56 4.86
N GLY A 17 7.36 11.25 4.40
CA GLY A 17 6.93 11.14 3.00
C GLY A 17 7.94 11.77 2.04
N ARG A 18 8.57 12.89 2.39
CA ARG A 18 9.67 13.48 1.59
C ARG A 18 10.87 12.53 1.48
N ARG A 19 11.20 11.80 2.56
CA ARG A 19 12.23 10.77 2.53
C ARG A 19 11.86 9.68 1.53
N VAL A 20 10.63 9.17 1.58
CA VAL A 20 10.17 8.11 0.68
C VAL A 20 10.09 8.57 -0.78
N GLU A 21 9.68 9.81 -1.06
CA GLU A 21 9.78 10.38 -2.41
C GLU A 21 11.22 10.39 -2.93
N SER A 22 12.19 10.78 -2.09
CA SER A 22 13.61 10.73 -2.49
C SER A 22 14.13 9.32 -2.74
N LEU A 23 13.58 8.32 -2.05
CA LEU A 23 13.91 6.92 -2.28
C LEU A 23 13.30 6.42 -3.59
N LEU A 24 12.02 6.73 -3.84
CA LEU A 24 11.32 6.37 -5.08
C LEU A 24 11.97 7.01 -6.31
N ARG A 25 12.41 8.27 -6.24
CA ARG A 25 13.13 8.93 -7.36
C ARG A 25 14.43 8.23 -7.75
N ARG A 26 15.08 7.54 -6.81
CA ARG A 26 16.33 6.82 -7.05
C ARG A 26 16.09 5.37 -7.45
N TYR A 27 14.85 4.87 -7.37
CA TYR A 27 14.52 3.51 -7.77
C TYR A 27 14.82 3.30 -9.27
N PRO A 28 15.40 2.15 -9.69
CA PRO A 28 15.73 0.94 -8.90
C PRO A 28 17.09 0.98 -8.18
N ASN A 29 17.83 2.09 -8.22
CA ASN A 29 19.14 2.25 -7.60
C ASN A 29 19.04 2.59 -6.09
N VAL A 30 18.36 1.72 -5.33
CA VAL A 30 18.23 1.81 -3.87
C VAL A 30 18.58 0.47 -3.23
N SER A 31 19.06 0.50 -1.98
CA SER A 31 19.36 -0.72 -1.22
C SER A 31 18.09 -1.47 -0.78
N ALA A 32 18.22 -2.76 -0.45
CA ALA A 32 17.10 -3.57 0.05
C ALA A 32 16.47 -3.01 1.34
N ASP A 33 17.28 -2.41 2.21
CA ASP A 33 16.80 -1.76 3.44
C ASP A 33 15.97 -0.50 3.11
N GLU A 34 16.41 0.28 2.14
CA GLU A 34 15.67 1.46 1.64
C GLU A 34 14.38 1.05 0.93
N ALA A 35 14.39 -0.02 0.13
CA ALA A 35 13.19 -0.57 -0.50
C ALA A 35 12.17 -1.06 0.56
N THR A 36 12.64 -1.68 1.64
CA THR A 36 11.81 -2.07 2.79
C THR A 36 11.19 -0.86 3.48
N GLU A 37 11.91 0.27 3.56
CA GLU A 37 11.39 1.52 4.09
C GLU A 37 10.24 2.08 3.23
N ILE A 38 10.40 2.06 1.91
CA ILE A 38 9.34 2.44 0.95
C ILE A 38 8.12 1.54 1.14
N ALA A 39 8.31 0.22 1.18
CA ALA A 39 7.23 -0.75 1.36
C ALA A 39 6.49 -0.54 2.70
N ARG A 40 7.23 -0.33 3.79
CA ARG A 40 6.64 -0.07 5.12
C ARG A 40 5.85 1.24 5.14
N PHE A 41 6.32 2.27 4.44
CA PHE A 41 5.59 3.52 4.33
C PHE A 41 4.32 3.37 3.49
N LEU A 42 4.38 2.68 2.35
CA LEU A 42 3.21 2.44 1.51
C LEU A 42 2.16 1.55 2.21
N LYS A 43 2.60 0.57 3.01
CA LYS A 43 1.72 -0.37 3.72
C LYS A 43 1.15 0.17 5.04
N SER A 44 1.94 0.94 5.79
CA SER A 44 1.62 1.33 7.18
C SER A 44 1.74 2.83 7.45
N GLY A 45 2.01 3.62 6.42
CA GLY A 45 2.00 5.07 6.51
C GLY A 45 0.59 5.62 6.72
N ARG A 46 0.50 6.87 7.16
CA ARG A 46 -0.78 7.58 7.21
C ARG A 46 -1.36 7.63 5.80
N SER A 47 -2.59 7.13 5.63
CA SER A 47 -3.25 6.99 4.33
C SER A 47 -3.25 8.29 3.51
N LEU A 48 -3.30 9.44 4.19
CA LEU A 48 -3.26 10.77 3.57
C LEU A 48 -1.86 11.12 3.04
N GLU A 49 -0.79 10.82 3.77
CA GLU A 49 0.59 11.03 3.29
C GLU A 49 0.96 10.05 2.18
N VAL A 50 0.52 8.80 2.30
CA VAL A 50 0.68 7.79 1.24
C VAL A 50 -0.04 8.23 -0.02
N GLY A 51 -1.30 8.69 0.09
CA GLY A 51 -2.08 9.20 -1.03
C GLY A 51 -1.39 10.37 -1.75
N LEU A 52 -0.79 11.30 -1.01
CA LEU A 52 -0.04 12.42 -1.58
C LEU A 52 1.22 11.95 -2.32
N VAL A 53 1.97 10.99 -1.78
CA VAL A 53 3.16 10.43 -2.45
C VAL A 53 2.78 9.63 -3.70
N THR A 54 1.69 8.87 -3.66
CA THR A 54 1.22 8.08 -4.81
C THR A 54 0.53 8.91 -5.88
N ALA A 55 0.02 10.10 -5.54
CA ALA A 55 -0.58 11.04 -6.48
C ALA A 55 0.45 11.89 -7.23
N ASN A 56 1.74 11.74 -6.93
CA ASN A 56 2.81 12.43 -7.63
C ASN A 56 3.09 11.74 -8.98
N GLU A 57 2.64 12.36 -10.07
CA GLU A 57 2.79 11.86 -11.45
C GLU A 57 4.26 11.65 -11.83
N GLU A 58 5.19 12.43 -11.30
CA GLU A 58 6.63 12.26 -11.56
C GLU A 58 7.20 10.94 -11.01
N LEU A 59 6.51 10.35 -10.02
CA LEU A 59 6.91 9.10 -9.38
C LEU A 59 6.10 7.90 -9.88
N GLU A 60 5.12 8.11 -10.76
CA GLU A 60 4.20 7.06 -11.19
C GLU A 60 4.95 5.89 -11.85
N ALA A 61 5.92 6.20 -12.71
CA ALA A 61 6.74 5.19 -13.40
C ALA A 61 7.59 4.36 -12.41
N GLN A 62 8.24 5.02 -11.45
CA GLN A 62 9.07 4.36 -10.44
C GLN A 62 8.21 3.59 -9.43
N LEU A 63 7.02 4.09 -9.12
CA LEU A 63 6.05 3.42 -8.28
C LEU A 63 5.46 2.19 -8.98
N ALA A 64 5.23 2.25 -10.28
CA ALA A 64 4.81 1.11 -11.09
C ALA A 64 5.90 0.02 -11.09
N LEU A 65 7.16 0.38 -11.35
CA LEU A 65 8.31 -0.54 -11.27
C LEU A 65 8.47 -1.13 -9.86
N PHE A 66 8.34 -0.31 -8.82
CA PHE A 66 8.39 -0.77 -7.44
C PHE A 66 7.25 -1.75 -7.12
N ARG A 67 6.03 -1.48 -7.61
CA ARG A 67 4.86 -2.37 -7.46
C ARG A 67 4.98 -3.64 -8.29
N GLU A 68 5.68 -3.63 -9.41
CA GLU A 68 5.92 -4.84 -10.20
C GLU A 68 6.95 -5.73 -9.52
N ASP A 69 8.07 -5.16 -9.06
CA ASP A 69 9.13 -5.87 -8.35
C ASP A 69 8.71 -6.39 -6.97
N HIS A 70 7.91 -5.60 -6.23
CA HIS A 70 7.48 -5.95 -4.87
C HIS A 70 6.02 -6.41 -4.79
N GLY A 71 5.24 -6.32 -5.87
CA GLY A 71 3.84 -6.74 -5.91
C GLY A 71 3.64 -8.22 -5.62
N SER A 72 4.68 -9.04 -5.83
CA SER A 72 4.71 -10.45 -5.42
C SER A 72 4.81 -10.64 -3.90
N ASP A 73 5.37 -9.66 -3.17
CA ASP A 73 5.41 -9.61 -1.69
C ASP A 73 4.22 -8.85 -1.09
N VAL A 74 3.50 -8.07 -1.91
CA VAL A 74 2.17 -7.50 -1.58
C VAL A 74 1.05 -8.48 -1.93
N ALA A 75 1.32 -9.52 -2.73
CA ALA A 75 0.43 -10.66 -2.84
C ALA A 75 0.36 -11.31 -1.46
N LEU A 76 -0.82 -11.27 -0.86
CA LEU A 76 -1.18 -11.84 0.44
C LEU A 76 -0.23 -12.99 0.79
N SER A 77 0.67 -12.75 1.75
CA SER A 77 1.58 -13.79 2.24
C SER A 77 0.73 -15.04 2.51
N THR A 78 1.20 -16.25 2.24
CA THR A 78 0.39 -17.49 2.37
C THR A 78 -0.36 -17.57 3.70
N LYS A 79 0.19 -16.96 4.76
CA LYS A 79 -0.42 -16.75 6.07
C LYS A 79 -1.67 -15.85 6.05
N ASP A 80 -1.65 -14.73 5.34
CA ASP A 80 -2.81 -13.84 5.17
C ASP A 80 -3.92 -14.53 4.37
N TRP A 81 -3.56 -15.38 3.40
CA TRP A 81 -4.52 -16.20 2.67
C TRP A 81 -5.22 -17.23 3.57
N LEU A 82 -4.47 -17.86 4.48
CA LEU A 82 -5.02 -18.76 5.50
C LEU A 82 -5.98 -18.04 6.47
N ILE A 83 -5.67 -16.80 6.85
CA ILE A 83 -6.55 -16.00 7.72
C ILE A 83 -7.85 -15.65 7.00
N ILE A 84 -7.79 -15.25 5.73
CA ILE A 84 -8.98 -14.94 4.92
C ILE A 84 -9.84 -16.20 4.73
N LEU A 85 -9.23 -17.35 4.43
CA LEU A 85 -9.94 -18.61 4.30
C LEU A 85 -10.61 -19.03 5.60
N ALA A 86 -9.92 -18.87 6.74
CA ALA A 86 -10.47 -19.15 8.06
C ALA A 86 -11.66 -18.23 8.39
N LEU A 87 -11.54 -16.93 8.09
CA LEU A 87 -12.63 -15.97 8.30
C LEU A 87 -13.85 -16.31 7.43
N LEU A 88 -13.63 -16.64 6.15
CA LEU A 88 -14.68 -17.07 5.23
C LEU A 88 -15.37 -18.36 5.73
N GLY A 89 -14.58 -19.31 6.23
CA GLY A 89 -15.09 -20.54 6.83
C GLY A 89 -15.98 -20.29 8.05
N ILE A 90 -15.57 -19.37 8.95
CA ILE A 90 -16.39 -18.99 10.12
C ILE A 90 -17.72 -18.39 9.69
N VAL A 91 -17.72 -17.49 8.69
CA VAL A 91 -18.95 -16.89 8.17
C VAL A 91 -19.86 -17.96 7.55
N ALA A 92 -19.30 -18.86 6.74
CA ALA A 92 -20.06 -19.95 6.11
C ALA A 92 -20.68 -20.89 7.16
N VAL A 93 -19.91 -21.29 8.18
CA VAL A 93 -20.40 -22.11 9.30
C VAL A 93 -21.49 -21.37 10.09
N THR A 94 -21.32 -20.07 10.33
CA THR A 94 -22.31 -19.26 11.03
C THR A 94 -23.61 -19.16 10.22
N CYS A 95 -23.53 -18.97 8.90
CA CYS A 95 -24.69 -19.01 8.02
C CYS A 95 -25.38 -20.38 8.01
N LEU A 96 -24.62 -21.48 7.99
CA LEU A 96 -25.17 -22.83 8.08
C LEU A 96 -25.86 -23.06 9.43
N LEU A 97 -25.24 -22.65 10.53
CA LEU A 97 -25.82 -22.76 11.87
C LEU A 97 -27.07 -21.89 12.04
N LEU A 98 -27.08 -20.68 11.48
CA LEU A 98 -28.25 -19.80 11.47
C LEU A 98 -29.39 -20.39 10.65
N TRP A 99 -29.07 -21.07 9.54
CA TRP A 99 -30.04 -21.78 8.73
C TRP A 99 -30.61 -23.00 9.47
N ASP A 100 -29.73 -23.79 10.10
CA ASP A 100 -30.09 -24.98 10.88
C ASP A 100 -30.87 -24.62 12.16
N ALA A 101 -30.56 -23.48 12.78
CA ALA A 101 -31.20 -23.01 14.00
C ALA A 101 -32.47 -22.16 13.76
N GLY A 102 -32.81 -21.80 12.53
CA GLY A 102 -33.82 -20.75 12.27
C GLY A 102 -34.70 -20.88 11.02
N LEU A 103 -34.57 -21.93 10.22
CA LEU A 103 -35.43 -22.18 9.05
C LEU A 103 -36.03 -23.60 9.04
N SER A 104 -36.55 -24.03 10.19
CA SER A 104 -37.60 -25.05 10.33
C SER A 104 -38.66 -24.60 11.32
#